data_AF-A0A2W6DH75-F1
#
_entry.id   AF-A0A2W6DH75-F1
#
_cell.length_a   1.000
_cell.length_b   1.000
_cell.length_c   1.000
_cell.angle_alpha   90.00
_cell.angle_beta   90.00
_cell.angle_gamma   90.00
#
_symmetry.space_group_name_H-M   'P 1'
#
loop_
_entity.id
_entity.type
_entity.pdbx_description
1 polymer ?
#
loop_
_entity_poly.entity_id
_entity_poly.type
_entity_poly.pdbx_seq_one_letter_code
_entity_poly.pdbx_strand_id
1 'polypeptide(L)'
;MAGTDATTTACCGGASCRIWANLVYRGRIRARTGAEILAVMQRLPAALPRLSVPLLVLHGTDDQICPLARSVMVHDEAVSSADKTLRRCPDLYHEVYNEPEREQILTD
;
A
#
# COMPACT_ATOMS: atom_id res chain seq x y z
N MET A 1 14.13 14.38 -27.98
CA MET A 1 14.78 13.25 -27.28
C MET A 1 14.09 13.11 -25.94
N ALA A 2 13.09 12.23 -25.86
CA ALA A 2 12.41 11.93 -24.60
C ALA A 2 13.25 10.89 -23.85
N GLY A 3 13.81 11.27 -22.71
CA GLY A 3 14.51 10.35 -21.82
C GLY A 3 13.50 9.35 -21.23
N THR A 4 13.75 8.07 -21.46
CA THR A 4 13.08 6.98 -20.76
C THR A 4 13.56 6.97 -19.31
N ASP A 5 12.72 7.44 -18.40
CA ASP A 5 12.98 7.40 -16.96
C ASP A 5 12.88 5.94 -16.48
N ALA A 6 13.99 5.41 -15.95
CA ALA A 6 14.14 3.99 -15.63
C ALA A 6 13.20 3.51 -14.50
N THR A 7 12.63 4.45 -13.75
CA THR A 7 11.77 4.23 -12.57
C THR A 7 10.38 3.66 -12.90
N THR A 8 9.87 3.81 -14.13
CA THR A 8 8.57 3.19 -14.51
C THR A 8 8.71 1.70 -14.84
N THR A 9 9.94 1.20 -15.03
CA THR A 9 10.16 -0.20 -15.45
C THR A 9 9.99 -1.20 -14.30
N ALA A 10 10.15 -0.76 -13.05
CA ALA A 10 10.16 -1.67 -11.90
C ALA A 10 8.82 -2.39 -11.67
N CYS A 11 7.68 -1.69 -11.70
CA CYS A 11 6.38 -2.35 -11.46
C CYS A 11 5.83 -3.12 -12.68
N CYS A 12 6.34 -2.90 -13.90
CA CYS A 12 5.65 -3.34 -15.14
C CYS A 12 6.55 -3.97 -16.23
N GLY A 13 7.85 -4.14 -16.00
CA GLY A 13 8.82 -4.53 -17.04
C GLY A 13 8.79 -5.99 -17.52
N GLY A 14 8.00 -6.87 -16.86
CA GLY A 14 7.98 -8.31 -17.15
C GLY A 14 6.85 -8.80 -18.06
N ALA A 15 7.06 -9.91 -18.77
CA ALA A 15 6.06 -10.57 -19.62
C ALA A 15 4.74 -10.92 -18.89
N SER A 16 4.78 -11.04 -17.56
CA SER A 16 3.61 -11.22 -16.67
C SER A 16 2.63 -10.04 -16.67
N CYS A 17 3.06 -8.83 -17.06
CA CYS A 17 2.24 -7.62 -16.97
C CYS A 17 1.12 -7.54 -18.05
N ARG A 18 1.23 -8.33 -19.13
CA ARG A 18 0.26 -8.29 -20.24
C ARG A 18 -1.12 -8.85 -19.88
N ILE A 19 -1.18 -9.78 -18.93
CA ILE A 19 -2.44 -10.44 -18.52
C ILE A 19 -3.28 -9.49 -17.65
N TRP A 20 -2.62 -8.66 -16.83
CA TRP A 20 -3.28 -7.72 -15.91
C TRP A 20 -3.58 -6.35 -16.54
N ALA A 21 -2.94 -5.99 -17.65
CA ALA A 21 -3.08 -4.67 -18.27
C ALA A 21 -4.52 -4.28 -18.62
N ASN A 22 -5.39 -5.24 -18.94
CA ASN A 22 -6.82 -5.03 -19.23
C ASN A 22 -7.74 -5.07 -17.99
N LEU A 23 -7.22 -5.44 -16.82
CA LEU A 23 -7.97 -5.45 -15.56
C LEU A 23 -7.67 -4.22 -14.69
N VAL A 24 -6.69 -3.39 -15.09
CA VAL A 24 -6.32 -2.15 -14.39
C VAL A 24 -7.04 -0.96 -15.02
N TYR A 25 -7.90 -0.30 -14.23
CA TYR A 25 -8.57 0.92 -14.66
C TYR A 25 -7.58 2.08 -14.76
N ARG A 26 -7.47 2.69 -15.95
CA ARG A 26 -6.54 3.80 -16.25
C ARG A 26 -7.20 5.18 -16.38
N GLY A 27 -8.50 5.27 -16.10
CA GLY A 27 -9.24 6.53 -16.15
C GLY A 27 -9.11 7.33 -14.85
N ARG A 28 -9.82 8.47 -14.77
CA ARG A 28 -9.84 9.29 -13.55
C ARG A 28 -10.64 8.61 -12.45
N ILE A 29 -10.21 8.76 -11.20
CA ILE A 29 -11.00 8.34 -10.03
C ILE A 29 -12.36 9.05 -10.08
N ARG A 30 -13.44 8.29 -9.89
CA ARG A 30 -14.79 8.86 -9.82
C ARG A 30 -14.90 9.79 -8.60
N ALA A 31 -15.48 10.97 -8.77
CA ALA A 31 -15.55 11.98 -7.71
C ALA A 31 -16.10 11.45 -6.38
N ARG A 32 -17.14 10.62 -6.43
CA ARG A 32 -17.69 9.98 -5.22
C ARG A 32 -16.69 9.05 -4.53
N THR A 33 -15.94 8.23 -5.28
CA THR A 33 -14.91 7.36 -4.70
C THR A 33 -13.84 8.18 -3.97
N GLY A 34 -13.38 9.28 -4.58
CA GLY A 34 -12.44 10.20 -3.93
C GLY A 34 -13.02 10.81 -2.64
N ALA A 35 -14.28 11.27 -2.68
CA ALA A 35 -14.95 11.83 -1.52
C ALA A 35 -15.07 10.82 -0.36
N GLU A 36 -15.43 9.57 -0.64
CA GLU A 36 -15.54 8.52 0.40
C GLU A 36 -14.18 8.16 1.00
N ILE A 37 -13.12 8.07 0.18
CA ILE A 37 -11.75 7.85 0.67
C ILE A 37 -11.36 8.96 1.65
N LEU A 38 -11.57 10.23 1.28
CA LEU A 38 -11.26 11.37 2.13
C LEU A 38 -12.10 11.36 3.43
N ALA A 39 -13.39 11.06 3.34
CA ALA A 39 -14.27 10.97 4.50
C ALA A 39 -13.82 9.86 5.48
N VAL A 40 -13.37 8.71 4.95
CA VAL A 40 -12.80 7.63 5.78
C VAL A 40 -11.49 8.06 6.41
N MET A 41 -10.58 8.69 5.66
CA MET A 41 -9.30 9.17 6.19
C MET A 41 -9.48 10.14 7.36
N GLN A 42 -10.56 10.95 7.37
CA GLN A 42 -10.86 11.87 8.47
C GLN A 42 -11.38 11.17 9.73
N ARG A 43 -12.23 10.16 9.58
CA ARG A 43 -12.87 9.47 10.73
C ARG A 43 -12.08 8.28 11.26
N LEU A 44 -11.20 7.69 10.45
CA LEU A 44 -10.47 6.48 10.80
C LEU A 44 -9.61 6.62 12.06
N PRO A 45 -8.81 7.70 12.27
CA PRO A 45 -7.95 7.81 13.45
C PRO A 45 -8.70 7.66 14.78
N ALA A 46 -9.89 8.27 14.89
CA ALA A 46 -10.73 8.16 16.09
C ALA A 46 -11.32 6.75 16.29
N ALA A 47 -11.38 5.94 15.23
CA ALA A 47 -11.89 4.57 15.27
C ALA A 47 -10.79 3.51 15.50
N LEU A 48 -9.51 3.82 15.22
CA LEU A 48 -8.39 2.89 15.36
C LEU A 48 -8.25 2.25 16.75
N PRO A 49 -8.52 2.94 17.88
CA PRO A 49 -8.46 2.32 19.20
C PRO A 49 -9.46 1.17 19.38
N ARG A 50 -10.49 1.09 18.53
CA ARG A 50 -11.44 -0.04 18.56
C ARG A 50 -10.87 -1.32 17.97
N LEU A 51 -9.73 -1.25 17.27
CA LEU A 51 -9.08 -2.40 16.66
C LEU A 51 -8.18 -3.10 17.70
N SER A 52 -8.69 -4.18 18.28
CA SER A 52 -8.03 -4.96 19.35
C SER A 52 -7.71 -6.41 18.96
N VAL A 53 -7.91 -6.77 17.69
CA VAL A 53 -7.61 -8.11 17.15
C VAL A 53 -6.17 -8.19 16.65
N PRO A 54 -5.56 -9.38 16.56
CA PRO A 54 -4.24 -9.56 15.96
C PRO A 54 -4.11 -8.84 14.62
N LEU A 55 -3.05 -8.05 14.47
CA LEU A 55 -2.87 -7.13 13.34
C LEU A 55 -1.49 -7.27 12.71
N LEU A 56 -1.46 -7.56 11.42
CA LEU A 56 -0.28 -7.44 10.58
C LEU A 56 -0.41 -6.19 9.69
N VAL A 57 0.56 -5.28 9.77
CA VAL A 57 0.70 -4.13 8.87
C VAL A 57 1.90 -4.38 7.96
N LEU A 58 1.66 -4.45 6.65
CA LEU A 58 2.69 -4.56 5.62
C LEU A 58 2.83 -3.22 4.91
N HIS A 59 4.06 -2.73 4.74
CA HIS A 59 4.28 -1.42 4.13
C HIS A 59 5.63 -1.34 3.40
N GLY A 60 5.61 -0.98 2.11
CA GLY A 60 6.82 -0.73 1.32
C GLY A 60 7.52 0.57 1.73
N THR A 61 8.82 0.55 1.99
CA THR A 61 9.53 1.73 2.51
C THR A 61 9.54 2.91 1.56
N ASP A 62 9.34 2.66 0.27
CA ASP A 62 9.42 3.64 -0.81
C ASP A 62 8.03 4.00 -1.36
N ASP A 63 6.96 3.67 -0.63
CA ASP A 63 5.59 4.03 -0.96
C ASP A 63 5.42 5.57 -1.11
N GLN A 64 5.14 5.99 -2.35
CA GLN A 64 4.92 7.40 -2.72
C GLN A 64 3.45 7.83 -2.62
N ILE A 65 2.53 6.89 -2.37
CA ILE A 65 1.09 7.12 -2.26
C ILE A 65 0.70 7.27 -0.79
N CYS A 66 1.14 6.34 0.06
CA CYS A 66 0.89 6.37 1.50
C CYS A 66 2.22 6.40 2.26
N PRO A 67 2.57 7.47 2.96
CA PRO A 67 3.83 7.53 3.69
C PRO A 67 3.92 6.47 4.81
N LEU A 68 5.06 5.78 4.91
CA LEU A 68 5.36 4.79 5.95
C LEU A 68 5.10 5.28 7.38
N ALA A 69 5.34 6.57 7.64
CA ALA A 69 5.07 7.20 8.93
C ALA A 69 3.62 7.00 9.42
N ARG A 70 2.64 6.88 8.50
CA ARG A 70 1.24 6.61 8.88
C ARG A 70 1.06 5.19 9.40
N SER A 71 1.67 4.19 8.75
CA SER A 71 1.63 2.81 9.24
C SER A 71 2.36 2.65 10.57
N VAL A 72 3.45 3.40 10.78
CA VAL A 72 4.14 3.48 12.08
C VAL A 72 3.21 4.04 13.16
N MET A 73 2.55 5.18 12.92
CA MET A 73 1.58 5.77 13.86
C MET A 73 0.41 4.83 14.16
N VAL A 74 -0.13 4.13 13.15
CA VAL A 74 -1.19 3.13 13.34
C VAL A 74 -0.73 2.01 14.28
N HIS A 75 0.46 1.46 14.01
CA HIS A 75 1.01 0.35 14.79
C HIS A 75 1.37 0.78 16.21
N ASP A 76 2.12 1.87 16.39
CA ASP A 76 2.71 2.23 17.68
C ASP A 76 1.67 2.85 18.63
N GLU A 77 0.79 3.70 18.11
CA GLU A 77 0.01 4.61 18.94
C GLU A 77 -1.51 4.44 18.82
N ALA A 78 -2.03 4.12 17.63
CA ALA A 78 -3.45 4.28 17.37
C ALA A 78 -4.32 3.05 17.68
N VAL A 79 -3.80 1.83 17.49
CA VAL A 79 -4.58 0.59 17.68
C VAL A 79 -4.37 0.00 19.08
N SER A 80 -5.44 -0.61 19.63
CA SER A 80 -5.41 -1.26 20.95
C SER A 80 -5.05 -2.74 20.91
N SER A 81 -4.73 -3.30 19.74
CA SER A 81 -4.25 -4.69 19.66
C SER A 81 -2.93 -4.85 20.44
N ALA A 82 -2.88 -5.87 21.29
CA ALA A 82 -1.66 -6.29 21.98
C ALA A 82 -0.76 -7.15 21.08
N ASP A 83 -1.35 -7.90 20.16
CA ASP A 83 -0.65 -8.68 19.15
C ASP A 83 -0.67 -7.91 17.83
N LYS A 84 0.42 -7.17 17.58
CA LYS A 84 0.56 -6.35 16.38
C LYS A 84 1.99 -6.38 15.87
N THR A 85 2.11 -6.48 14.56
CA THR A 85 3.38 -6.53 13.85
C THR A 85 3.34 -5.53 12.70
N LEU A 86 4.35 -4.66 12.62
CA LEU A 86 4.64 -3.83 11.44
C LEU A 86 5.84 -4.40 10.70
N ARG A 87 5.59 -4.94 9.50
CA ARG A 87 6.63 -5.42 8.60
C ARG A 87 6.88 -4.38 7.51
N ARG A 88 8.09 -3.82 7.54
CA ARG A 88 8.59 -2.85 6.56
C ARG A 88 9.25 -3.64 5.44
N CYS A 89 8.81 -3.44 4.20
CA CYS A 89 9.36 -4.09 3.02
C CYS A 89 10.35 -3.12 2.35
N PRO A 90 11.67 -3.33 2.52
CA PRO A 90 12.69 -2.40 2.01
C PRO A 90 12.58 -2.25 0.49
N ASP A 91 12.75 -1.02 0.01
CA ASP A 91 12.81 -0.64 -1.41
C ASP A 91 11.53 -0.92 -2.21
N LEU A 92 10.44 -1.34 -1.56
CA LEU A 92 9.17 -1.65 -2.20
C LEU A 92 8.21 -0.44 -2.19
N TYR A 93 7.35 -0.38 -3.21
CA TYR A 93 6.34 0.67 -3.33
C TYR A 93 4.99 0.25 -2.70
N HIS A 94 3.92 0.93 -3.11
CA HIS A 94 2.58 0.83 -2.52
C HIS A 94 1.96 -0.57 -2.64
N GLU A 95 2.12 -1.24 -3.79
CA GLU A 95 1.46 -2.51 -4.09
C GLU A 95 2.38 -3.70 -3.81
N VAL A 96 2.76 -3.91 -2.54
CA VAL A 96 3.74 -4.95 -2.14
C VAL A 96 3.44 -6.36 -2.65
N TYR A 97 2.16 -6.71 -2.89
CA TYR A 97 1.77 -8.00 -3.47
C TYR A 97 2.01 -8.14 -4.98
N ASN A 98 2.28 -7.03 -5.66
CA ASN A 98 2.57 -6.96 -7.09
C ASN A 98 4.05 -6.68 -7.39
N GLU A 99 4.88 -6.55 -6.35
CA GLU A 99 6.33 -6.39 -6.49
C GLU A 99 7.01 -7.73 -6.85
N PRO A 100 8.24 -7.71 -7.40
CA PRO A 100 9.00 -8.92 -7.71
C PRO A 100 9.12 -9.91 -6.53
N GLU A 101 9.16 -9.40 -5.30
CA GLU A 101 9.31 -10.13 -4.05
C GLU A 101 7.98 -10.75 -3.54
N ARG A 102 6.88 -10.66 -4.30
CA ARG A 102 5.55 -11.09 -3.85
C ARG A 102 5.50 -12.51 -3.27
N GLU A 103 6.28 -13.45 -3.81
CA GLU A 103 6.24 -14.85 -3.33
C GLU A 103 6.79 -14.91 -1.90
N GLN A 104 7.88 -14.20 -1.63
CA GLN A 104 8.42 -14.06 -0.28
C GLN A 104 7.45 -13.33 0.65
N ILE A 105 6.68 -12.37 0.13
CA ILE A 105 5.70 -11.62 0.92
C ILE A 105 4.51 -12.48 1.32
N LEU A 106 4.05 -13.35 0.42
CA LEU A 106 2.89 -14.22 0.63
C LEU A 106 3.20 -15.44 1.50
N THR A 107 4.45 -15.89 1.57
CA THR A 107 4.84 -17.10 2.31
C THR A 107 5.40 -16.84 3.71
N ASP A 108 5.54 -15.57 4.08
CA ASP A 108 6.13 -15.11 5.36
C ASP A 108 5.03 -14.66 6.32
#